data_AF-A0A6G7XY03-F1
#
_entry.id   AF-A0A6G7XY03-F1
#
_cell.length_a   1.000
_cell.length_b   1.000
_cell.length_c   1.000
_cell.angle_alpha   90.00
_cell.angle_beta   90.00
_cell.angle_gamma   90.00
#
_symmetry.space_group_name_H-M   'P 1'
#
loop_
_entity.id
_entity.type
_entity.pdbx_description
1 polymer ?
#
loop_
_entity_poly.entity_id
_entity_poly.type
_entity_poly.pdbx_seq_one_letter_code
_entity_poly.pdbx_strand_id
1 'polypeptide(L)'
;MIINEIALGVRFLLEVYGTLAIVFNILKMKQMGSHRYIVAVLALFIVIALWMLFVSPKASIQVSSHVRFAIEIVIIGFSILMQYIGGQEIGALLYILLYAISKAIIAFN
;
A
#
# COMPACT_ATOMS: atom_id res chain seq x y z
N MET A 1 -21.07 7.90 11.13
CA MET A 1 -19.87 8.50 11.78
C MET A 1 -18.87 7.41 12.18
N ILE A 2 -19.21 6.52 13.13
CA ILE A 2 -18.32 5.45 13.62
C ILE A 2 -17.85 4.48 12.52
N ILE A 3 -18.73 4.09 11.59
CA ILE A 3 -18.39 3.14 10.50
C ILE A 3 -17.29 3.69 9.59
N ASN A 4 -17.32 4.98 9.26
CA ASN A 4 -16.31 5.60 8.39
C ASN A 4 -14.95 5.73 9.09
N GLU A 5 -14.94 6.01 10.39
CA GLU A 5 -13.70 6.07 11.18
C GLU A 5 -13.03 4.70 11.28
N ILE A 6 -13.82 3.65 11.53
CA ILE A 6 -13.32 2.27 11.53
C ILE A 6 -12.80 1.88 10.14
N ALA A 7 -13.52 2.21 9.07
CA ALA A 7 -13.11 1.89 7.70
C ALA A 7 -11.79 2.59 7.33
N LEU A 8 -11.61 3.85 7.75
CA LEU A 8 -10.36 4.59 7.59
C LEU A 8 -9.22 3.98 8.41
N GLY A 9 -9.49 3.54 9.64
CA GLY A 9 -8.51 2.83 10.48
C GLY A 9 -8.06 1.51 9.84
N VAL A 10 -9.00 0.71 9.35
CA VAL A 10 -8.71 -0.54 8.63
C VAL A 10 -7.88 -0.26 7.37
N ARG A 11 -8.25 0.76 6.59
CA ARG A 11 -7.50 1.18 5.40
C ARG A 11 -6.06 1.53 5.75
N PHE A 12 -5.85 2.32 6.79
CA PHE A 12 -4.52 2.70 7.25
C PHE A 12 -3.68 1.47 7.64
N LEU A 13 -4.26 0.52 8.39
CA LEU A 13 -3.57 -0.72 8.74
C LEU A 13 -3.18 -1.54 7.51
N LEU A 14 -4.05 -1.60 6.49
CA LEU A 14 -3.76 -2.26 5.23
C LEU A 14 -2.62 -1.56 4.47
N GLU A 15 -2.56 -0.24 4.49
CA GLU A 15 -1.48 0.52 3.83
C GLU A 15 -0.14 0.35 4.53
N VAL A 16 -0.14 0.33 5.87
CA VAL A 16 1.04 -0.02 6.66
C VAL A 16 1.48 -1.44 6.37
N TYR A 17 0.56 -2.40 6.37
CA TYR A 17 0.84 -3.80 6.03
C TYR A 17 1.47 -3.92 4.63
N GLY A 18 0.86 -3.30 3.62
CA GLY A 18 1.37 -3.36 2.24
C GLY A 18 2.77 -2.75 2.10
N THR A 19 3.01 -1.62 2.77
CA THR A 19 4.33 -0.98 2.80
C THR A 19 5.38 -1.88 3.46
N LEU A 20 5.05 -2.48 4.60
CA LEU A 20 5.94 -3.42 5.29
C LEU A 20 6.17 -4.68 4.46
N ALA A 21 5.16 -5.19 3.76
CA ALA A 21 5.28 -6.34 2.87
C ALA A 21 6.28 -6.06 1.74
N ILE A 22 6.24 -4.86 1.13
CA ILE A 22 7.23 -4.43 0.12
C ILE A 22 8.64 -4.48 0.72
N VAL A 23 8.86 -3.77 1.82
CA VAL A 23 10.17 -3.65 2.47
C VAL A 23 10.71 -5.03 2.87
N PHE A 24 9.88 -5.83 3.52
CA PHE A 24 10.25 -7.16 3.99
C PHE A 24 10.62 -8.12 2.85
N ASN A 25 9.86 -8.10 1.75
CA ASN A 25 10.16 -8.95 0.60
C ASN A 25 11.44 -8.48 -0.12
N ILE A 26 11.69 -7.17 -0.25
CA ILE A 26 12.96 -6.65 -0.77
C ILE A 26 14.13 -7.14 0.10
N LEU A 27 14.01 -7.05 1.43
CA LEU A 27 15.08 -7.51 2.35
C LEU A 27 15.34 -9.01 2.27
N LYS A 28 14.34 -9.82 1.88
CA LYS A 28 14.49 -11.27 1.64
C LYS A 28 15.18 -11.60 0.32
N MET A 29 15.23 -10.68 -0.66
CA MET A 29 15.84 -10.92 -1.97
C MET A 29 17.37 -10.98 -1.86
N LYS A 30 17.91 -12.18 -1.54
CA LYS A 30 19.35 -12.41 -1.39
C LYS A 30 20.15 -12.12 -2.67
N GLN A 31 19.52 -12.25 -3.84
CA GLN A 31 20.13 -12.00 -5.14
C GLN A 31 20.60 -10.54 -5.33
N MET A 32 20.00 -9.58 -4.60
CA MET A 32 20.36 -8.16 -4.67
C MET A 32 21.60 -7.79 -3.81
N GLY A 33 22.18 -8.74 -3.07
CA GLY A 33 23.32 -8.48 -2.19
C GLY A 33 23.04 -7.37 -1.17
N SER A 34 24.04 -6.53 -0.87
CA SER A 34 23.91 -5.42 0.09
C SER A 34 23.03 -4.28 -0.39
N HIS A 35 22.72 -4.18 -1.70
CA HIS A 35 21.92 -3.09 -2.24
C HIS A 35 20.45 -3.17 -1.81
N ARG A 36 19.99 -4.35 -1.37
CA ARG A 36 18.63 -4.56 -0.85
C ARG A 36 18.27 -3.63 0.30
N TYR A 37 19.23 -3.24 1.15
CA TYR A 37 18.96 -2.34 2.29
C TYR A 37 18.64 -0.93 1.80
N ILE A 38 19.44 -0.42 0.85
CA ILE A 38 19.22 0.90 0.25
C ILE A 38 17.87 0.90 -0.48
N VAL A 39 17.60 -0.13 -1.28
CA VAL A 39 16.33 -0.25 -2.02
C VAL A 39 15.13 -0.36 -1.09
N ALA A 40 15.24 -1.11 0.01
CA ALA A 40 14.16 -1.23 1.00
C ALA A 40 13.86 0.10 1.69
N VAL A 41 14.89 0.85 2.07
CA VAL A 41 14.74 2.18 2.67
C VAL A 41 14.14 3.17 1.67
N LEU A 42 14.64 3.18 0.43
CA LEU A 42 14.09 4.04 -0.63
C LEU A 42 12.63 3.70 -0.93
N ALA A 43 12.28 2.42 -1.05
CA ALA A 43 10.91 1.98 -1.26
C ALA A 43 9.98 2.45 -0.14
N LEU A 44 10.41 2.33 1.12
CA LEU A 44 9.66 2.83 2.28
C LEU A 44 9.37 4.33 2.15
N PHE A 45 10.41 5.14 1.90
CA PHE A 45 10.24 6.58 1.77
C PHE A 45 9.38 6.98 0.57
N ILE A 46 9.53 6.31 -0.57
CA ILE A 46 8.75 6.58 -1.78
C ILE A 46 7.26 6.28 -1.52
N VAL A 47 6.94 5.13 -0.95
CA VAL A 47 5.55 4.75 -0.67
C VAL A 47 4.91 5.73 0.31
N ILE A 48 5.61 6.07 1.41
CA ILE A 48 5.13 7.03 2.40
C ILE A 48 4.94 8.42 1.76
N ALA A 49 5.89 8.88 0.94
CA ALA A 49 5.80 10.17 0.26
C ALA A 49 4.62 10.22 -0.70
N LEU A 50 4.45 9.21 -1.57
CA LEU A 50 3.31 9.13 -2.49
C LEU A 50 1.98 9.13 -1.72
N TRP A 51 1.94 8.43 -0.59
CA TRP A 51 0.73 8.36 0.22
C TRP A 51 0.40 9.71 0.87
N MET A 52 1.37 10.36 1.51
CA MET A 52 1.20 11.68 2.12
C MET A 52 0.88 12.77 1.10
N LEU A 53 1.47 12.71 -0.10
CA LEU A 53 1.32 13.74 -1.11
C LEU A 53 -0.01 13.64 -1.85
N PHE A 54 -0.49 12.43 -2.14
CA PHE A 54 -1.59 12.23 -3.10
C PHE A 54 -2.77 11.38 -2.59
N VAL A 55 -2.54 10.46 -1.65
CA VAL A 55 -3.53 9.44 -1.29
C VAL A 55 -4.19 9.70 0.06
N SER A 56 -3.52 10.40 0.98
CA SER A 56 -4.05 10.74 2.31
C SER A 56 -5.33 11.58 2.23
N PRO A 57 -6.29 11.42 3.17
CA PRO A 57 -7.40 12.36 3.33
C PRO A 57 -6.95 13.81 3.51
N LYS A 58 -5.75 14.01 4.08
CA LYS A 58 -5.10 15.32 4.27
C LYS A 58 -3.90 15.49 3.33
N ALA A 59 -4.01 14.95 2.11
CA ALA A 59 -2.95 15.05 1.12
C ALA A 59 -2.57 16.51 0.84
N SER A 60 -1.26 16.79 0.75
CA SER A 60 -0.76 18.14 0.46
C SER A 60 -1.11 18.60 -0.95
N ILE A 61 -1.22 17.66 -1.89
CA ILE A 61 -1.54 17.95 -3.29
C ILE A 61 -2.93 17.37 -3.58
N GLN A 62 -3.87 18.27 -3.88
CA GLN A 62 -5.19 17.86 -4.34
C GLN A 62 -5.12 17.49 -5.82
N VAL A 63 -5.32 16.21 -6.11
CA VAL A 63 -5.42 15.68 -7.48
C VAL A 63 -6.84 15.20 -7.74
N SER A 64 -7.20 15.04 -9.02
CA SER A 64 -8.51 14.48 -9.38
C SER A 64 -8.68 13.06 -8.82
N SER A 65 -9.92 12.65 -8.56
CA SER A 65 -10.24 11.32 -8.01
C SER A 65 -9.67 10.19 -8.86
N HIS A 66 -9.64 10.35 -10.19
CA HIS A 66 -9.07 9.37 -11.11
C HIS A 66 -7.55 9.23 -10.95
N VAL A 67 -6.83 10.35 -10.80
CA VAL A 67 -5.38 10.33 -10.61
C VAL A 67 -5.02 9.73 -9.25
N ARG A 68 -5.73 10.11 -8.18
CA ARG A 68 -5.54 9.52 -6.85
C ARG A 68 -5.74 8.01 -6.89
N PHE A 69 -6.79 7.54 -7.58
CA PHE A 69 -7.07 6.13 -7.72
C PHE A 69 -5.99 5.39 -8.53
N ALA A 70 -5.47 6.00 -9.60
CA ALA A 70 -4.37 5.42 -10.37
C ALA A 70 -3.10 5.26 -9.51
N ILE A 71 -2.73 6.27 -8.71
CA ILE A 71 -1.60 6.21 -7.78
C ILE A 71 -1.82 5.12 -6.72
N GLU A 72 -3.04 5.03 -6.19
CA GLU A 72 -3.44 4.01 -5.23
C GLU A 72 -3.29 2.59 -5.80
N ILE A 73 -3.73 2.37 -7.05
CA ILE A 73 -3.52 1.10 -7.78
C ILE A 73 -2.03 0.78 -7.92
N VAL A 74 -1.19 1.76 -8.25
CA VAL A 74 0.25 1.54 -8.41
C VAL A 74 0.88 1.08 -7.09
N ILE A 75 0.54 1.72 -5.98
CA ILE A 75 1.08 1.37 -4.66
C ILE A 75 0.64 -0.04 -4.24
N ILE A 76 -0.66 -0.32 -4.35
CA ILE A 76 -1.24 -1.61 -3.95
C ILE A 76 -0.75 -2.73 -4.88
N GLY A 77 -0.75 -2.48 -6.18
CA GLY A 77 -0.28 -3.41 -7.20
C GLY A 77 1.19 -3.77 -6.99
N PHE A 78 2.03 -2.79 -6.65
CA PHE A 78 3.42 -3.05 -6.30
C PHE A 78 3.56 -3.90 -5.02
N SER A 79 2.75 -3.63 -3.99
CA SER A 79 2.70 -4.46 -2.78
C SER A 79 2.29 -5.91 -3.09
N ILE A 80 1.26 -6.11 -3.90
CA ILE A 80 0.79 -7.42 -4.35
C ILE A 80 1.90 -8.14 -5.11
N LEU A 81 2.54 -7.46 -6.06
CA LEU A 81 3.63 -8.01 -6.85
C LEU A 81 4.79 -8.47 -5.97
N MET A 82 5.19 -7.64 -5.00
CA MET A 82 6.26 -7.99 -4.05
C MET A 82 5.90 -9.20 -3.18
N GLN A 83 4.64 -9.29 -2.74
CA GLN A 83 4.16 -10.46 -1.99
C GLN A 83 4.15 -11.72 -2.84
N TYR A 84 3.72 -11.64 -4.10
CA TYR A 84 3.70 -12.76 -5.03
C TYR A 84 5.11 -13.26 -5.33
N ILE A 85 6.05 -12.37 -5.66
CA ILE A 85 7.47 -12.70 -5.87
C ILE A 85 8.08 -13.30 -4.58
N GLY A 86 7.62 -12.83 -3.42
CA GLY A 86 8.02 -13.35 -2.11
C GLY A 86 7.38 -14.68 -1.71
N GLY A 87 6.57 -15.31 -2.58
CA GLY A 87 5.88 -16.58 -2.32
C GLY A 87 4.70 -16.46 -1.36
N GLN A 88 4.19 -15.26 -1.10
CA GLN A 88 3.09 -14.98 -0.17
C GLN A 88 1.76 -14.79 -0.93
N GLU A 89 1.40 -15.75 -1.78
CA GLU A 89 0.24 -15.67 -2.68
C GLU A 89 -1.09 -15.49 -1.92
N ILE A 90 -1.28 -16.26 -0.85
CA ILE A 90 -2.46 -16.15 0.01
C ILE A 90 -2.51 -14.78 0.69
N GLY A 91 -1.35 -14.26 1.13
CA GLY A 91 -1.25 -12.91 1.70
C GLY A 91 -1.66 -11.83 0.71
N ALA A 92 -1.19 -11.93 -0.53
CA ALA A 92 -1.55 -11.02 -1.61
C ALA A 92 -3.06 -11.05 -1.94
N LEU A 93 -3.66 -12.25 -1.97
CA LEU A 93 -5.10 -12.45 -2.17
C LEU A 93 -5.94 -11.87 -1.02
N LEU A 94 -5.55 -12.13 0.23
CA LEU A 94 -6.23 -11.54 1.38
C LEU A 94 -6.09 -10.02 1.39
N TYR A 95 -4.92 -9.52 1.03
CA TYR A 95 -4.64 -8.09 0.98
C TYR A 95 -5.53 -7.37 -0.04
N ILE A 96 -5.59 -7.85 -1.28
CA ILE A 96 -6.43 -7.22 -2.32
C ILE A 96 -7.91 -7.28 -1.95
N LEU A 97 -8.37 -8.40 -1.36
CA LEU A 97 -9.77 -8.58 -0.97
C LEU A 97 -10.15 -7.62 0.17
N LEU A 98 -9.34 -7.55 1.23
CA LEU A 98 -9.57 -6.64 2.34
C LEU A 98 -9.50 -5.18 1.90
N TYR A 99 -8.57 -4.85 1.00
CA TYR A 99 -8.47 -3.50 0.45
C TYR A 99 -9.71 -3.12 -0.37
N ALA A 100 -10.17 -4.01 -1.25
CA ALA A 100 -11.37 -3.78 -2.05
C ALA A 100 -12.62 -3.59 -1.18
N ILE A 101 -12.78 -4.41 -0.14
CA ILE A 101 -13.88 -4.28 0.83
C ILE A 101 -13.80 -2.93 1.56
N SER A 102 -12.63 -2.58 2.09
CA SER A 102 -12.41 -1.30 2.78
C SER A 102 -12.75 -0.12 1.86
N LYS A 103 -12.31 -0.17 0.61
CA LYS A 103 -12.59 0.86 -0.40
C LYS A 103 -14.08 0.97 -0.71
N ALA A 104 -14.77 -0.15 -0.87
CA ALA A 104 -16.21 -0.18 -1.10
C ALA A 104 -16.98 0.44 0.07
N ILE A 105 -16.65 0.07 1.32
CA ILE A 105 -17.29 0.62 2.52
C ILE A 105 -17.14 2.14 2.58
N ILE A 106 -15.96 2.68 2.23
CA ILE A 106 -15.71 4.13 2.21
C ILE A 106 -16.43 4.83 1.05
N ALA A 107 -16.65 4.14 -0.07
CA ALA A 107 -17.30 4.74 -1.24
C ALA A 107 -18.84 4.80 -1.11
N PHE A 108 -19.44 3.91 -0.32
CA PHE A 108 -20.90 3.78 -0.18
C PHE A 108 -21.46 4.32 1.16
N ASN A 109 -20.63 4.87 2.05
CA ASN A 109 -21.03 5.56 3.29
C ASN A 109 -20.61 7.02 3.30
#